data_AF-A0A0D3J3K6-F1
#
_entry.id   AF-A0A0D3J3K6-F1
#
_cell.length_a   1.000
_cell.length_b   1.000
_cell.length_c   1.000
_cell.angle_alpha   90.00
_cell.angle_beta   90.00
_cell.angle_gamma   90.00
#
_symmetry.space_group_name_H-M   'P 1'
#
loop_
_entity.id
_entity.type
_entity.pdbx_description
1 polymer ?
#
loop_
_entity_poly.entity_id
_entity_poly.type
_entity_poly.pdbx_seq_one_letter_code
_entity_poly.pdbx_strand_id
1 'polypeptide(L)'
;MAAAAALPSVQALQAEIAALRADLVSVSDQLAAAQAAAVEGLAAQESSRRPVVICVDHGLCNRLRAVLTYRLMAQNDGRELVVVWKADAECNGHFLDCFQPLPGVRFVREAPSWAPTPDLVNNAHPEVGIADEIQAYECLAPTAAIAAAVSARVGRLSPFVAVHVRRTDLPGYMGAAFAARGQTSDAAFDAFLGRHAAHNVHVATCCGATHRRFSSVFSRRVSGLRPPQFAAGSLRQTALSDAVCDLFTCAAAEHFLGSHGSSFSDAIGLLRSHNRRERAARAAGGAALRAVESAAASAAESAAESAAESGGGAAPWEAFYVNLDARTDRREQVEATLRRGGLAATRVSALTPADEAVRSVSRRSPGSGLGFLANAASHESVWRRVAARPPSAPLSLVFEDDVLLHRDWQAMLRRTIAAAEEADGEVDVALLDGLFIVGEASAELGWLGPAVEGPHRAVGVAMSSAYALSAAAARWLLQRYAERPGSSTEAYLMQLQEERHRCWIHTPRPALQRWDEVSSVSASSPALMRRWYEENYFGRWPKRLYEEPCEPQGDAEDASA
;
A
#
# COMPACT_ATOMS: atom_id res chain seq x y z
N MET A 1 -21.01 18.70 -79.40
CA MET A 1 -21.51 17.34 -79.11
C MET A 1 -21.68 17.22 -77.60
N ALA A 2 -22.93 17.26 -77.13
CA ALA A 2 -23.25 17.12 -75.71
C ALA A 2 -23.37 15.62 -75.38
N ALA A 3 -22.59 15.14 -74.40
CA ALA A 3 -22.72 13.80 -73.87
C ALA A 3 -23.91 13.76 -72.90
N ALA A 4 -24.97 13.05 -73.26
CA ALA A 4 -26.09 12.78 -72.37
C ALA A 4 -25.62 11.82 -71.26
N ALA A 5 -25.63 12.27 -70.01
CA ALA A 5 -25.42 11.40 -68.86
C ALA A 5 -26.61 10.43 -68.75
N ALA A 6 -26.34 9.13 -68.83
CA ALA A 6 -27.36 8.10 -68.71
C ALA A 6 -27.93 8.08 -67.28
N LEU A 7 -29.25 8.19 -67.17
CA LEU A 7 -29.96 8.05 -65.89
C LEU A 7 -29.82 6.61 -65.35
N PRO A 8 -29.58 6.42 -64.04
CA PRO A 8 -29.48 5.09 -63.44
C PRO A 8 -30.79 4.32 -63.61
N SER A 9 -30.69 3.01 -63.80
CA SER A 9 -31.85 2.15 -63.98
C SER A 9 -32.70 2.10 -62.69
N VAL A 10 -34.00 1.86 -62.84
CA VAL A 10 -34.94 1.73 -61.70
C VAL A 10 -34.46 0.65 -60.71
N GLN A 11 -33.84 -0.43 -61.19
CA GLN A 11 -33.26 -1.47 -60.35
C GLN A 11 -32.06 -0.98 -59.53
N ALA A 12 -31.21 -0.11 -60.09
CA ALA A 12 -30.08 0.46 -59.36
C ALA A 12 -30.57 1.38 -58.22
N LEU A 13 -31.57 2.22 -58.50
CA LEU A 13 -32.19 3.09 -57.49
C LEU A 13 -32.90 2.28 -56.39
N GLN A 14 -33.54 1.15 -56.74
CA GLN A 14 -34.18 0.27 -55.76
C GLN A 14 -33.16 -0.41 -54.84
N ALA A 15 -32.00 -0.84 -55.38
CA ALA A 15 -30.92 -1.41 -54.58
C ALA A 15 -30.31 -0.37 -53.63
N GLU A 16 -30.12 0.86 -54.10
CA GLU A 16 -29.60 1.97 -53.29
C GLU A 16 -30.57 2.37 -52.16
N ILE A 17 -31.87 2.44 -52.44
CA ILE A 17 -32.90 2.68 -51.42
C ILE A 17 -32.93 1.55 -50.38
N ALA A 18 -32.74 0.29 -50.79
CA ALA A 18 -32.70 -0.84 -49.87
C ALA A 18 -31.46 -0.78 -48.96
N ALA A 19 -30.29 -0.42 -49.50
CA ALA A 19 -29.07 -0.21 -48.73
C ALA A 19 -29.22 0.92 -47.70
N LEU A 20 -29.73 2.08 -48.13
CA LEU A 20 -29.97 3.22 -47.23
C LEU A 20 -30.97 2.89 -46.11
N ARG A 21 -31.97 2.05 -46.38
CA ARG A 21 -32.90 1.57 -45.34
C ARG A 21 -32.23 0.64 -44.33
N ALA A 22 -31.35 -0.24 -44.79
CA ALA A 22 -30.58 -1.12 -43.91
C ALA A 22 -29.62 -0.31 -43.01
N ASP A 23 -28.94 0.68 -43.58
CA ASP A 23 -28.07 1.59 -42.85
C ASP A 23 -28.84 2.40 -41.80
N LEU A 24 -30.04 2.90 -42.15
CA LEU A 24 -30.89 3.65 -41.23
C LEU A 24 -31.35 2.79 -40.04
N VAL A 25 -31.70 1.53 -40.26
CA VAL A 25 -32.03 0.58 -39.18
C VAL A 25 -30.81 0.34 -38.28
N SER A 26 -29.63 0.13 -38.87
CA SER A 26 -28.39 -0.07 -38.11
C SER A 26 -28.04 1.14 -37.23
N VAL A 27 -28.19 2.36 -37.75
CA VAL A 27 -27.96 3.60 -36.98
C VAL A 27 -28.99 3.75 -35.85
N SER A 28 -30.26 3.40 -36.09
CA SER A 28 -31.30 3.43 -35.06
C SER A 28 -30.99 2.48 -33.90
N ASP A 29 -30.52 1.26 -34.20
CA ASP A 29 -30.16 0.26 -33.19
C ASP A 29 -28.93 0.72 -32.38
N GLN A 30 -27.93 1.31 -33.05
CA GLN A 30 -26.75 1.88 -32.39
C GLN A 30 -27.13 3.05 -31.46
N LEU A 31 -28.06 3.90 -31.86
CA LEU A 31 -28.54 5.01 -31.04
C LEU A 31 -29.30 4.52 -29.80
N ALA A 32 -30.15 3.50 -29.95
CA ALA A 32 -30.85 2.89 -28.83
C ALA A 32 -29.89 2.25 -27.82
N ALA A 33 -28.86 1.55 -28.29
CA ALA A 33 -27.82 0.97 -27.44
C ALA A 33 -27.02 2.04 -26.69
N ALA A 34 -26.65 3.12 -27.36
CA ALA A 34 -25.93 4.24 -26.74
C ALA A 34 -26.77 4.96 -25.67
N GLN A 35 -28.08 5.13 -25.91
CA GLN A 35 -29.00 5.71 -24.94
C GLN A 35 -29.16 4.81 -23.70
N ALA A 36 -29.28 3.50 -23.87
CA ALA A 36 -29.34 2.56 -22.75
C ALA A 36 -28.07 2.61 -21.89
N ALA A 37 -26.89 2.60 -22.53
CA ALA A 37 -25.61 2.72 -21.83
C ALA A 37 -25.46 4.06 -21.08
N ALA A 38 -25.96 5.16 -21.64
CA ALA A 38 -25.94 6.47 -20.99
C ALA A 38 -26.84 6.51 -19.74
N VAL A 39 -28.02 5.88 -19.79
CA VAL A 39 -28.93 5.76 -18.63
C VAL A 39 -28.32 4.90 -17.53
N GLU A 40 -27.69 3.78 -17.87
CA GLU A 40 -26.95 2.95 -16.91
C GLU A 40 -25.78 3.71 -16.27
N GLY A 41 -25.02 4.48 -17.06
CA GLY A 41 -23.93 5.32 -16.58
C GLY A 41 -24.38 6.40 -15.58
N LEU A 42 -25.54 7.04 -15.85
CA LEU A 42 -26.14 8.04 -14.96
C LEU A 42 -26.63 7.41 -13.64
N ALA A 43 -27.29 6.24 -13.71
CA ALA A 43 -27.74 5.52 -12.52
C ALA A 43 -26.57 5.03 -11.65
N ALA A 44 -25.47 4.58 -12.27
CA ALA A 44 -24.25 4.20 -11.56
C ALA A 44 -23.58 5.41 -10.88
N GLN A 45 -23.58 6.59 -11.52
CA GLN A 45 -23.09 7.83 -10.91
C GLN A 45 -23.97 8.35 -9.76
N GLU A 46 -25.28 8.13 -9.79
CA GLU A 46 -26.15 8.46 -8.66
C GLU A 46 -25.97 7.50 -7.48
N SER A 47 -25.76 6.21 -7.76
CA SER A 47 -25.49 5.19 -6.74
C SER A 47 -24.17 5.44 -6.01
N SER A 48 -23.12 5.83 -6.74
CA SER A 48 -21.79 6.11 -6.16
C SER A 48 -21.74 7.34 -5.26
N ARG A 49 -22.76 8.21 -5.29
CA ARG A 49 -22.86 9.39 -4.41
C ARG A 49 -23.54 9.14 -3.06
N ARG A 50 -24.25 8.02 -2.88
CA ARG A 50 -25.02 7.77 -1.65
C ARG A 50 -24.12 7.22 -0.54
N PRO A 51 -24.21 7.70 0.70
CA PRO A 51 -23.47 7.12 1.83
C PRO A 51 -23.78 5.63 2.02
N VAL A 52 -22.81 4.85 2.47
CA VAL A 52 -23.03 3.49 2.98
C VAL A 52 -23.61 3.61 4.38
N VAL A 53 -24.71 2.94 4.69
CA VAL A 53 -25.33 2.99 6.02
C VAL A 53 -25.39 1.59 6.62
N ILE A 54 -24.78 1.41 7.79
CA ILE A 54 -24.79 0.13 8.52
C ILE A 54 -25.34 0.30 9.93
N CYS A 55 -26.00 -0.74 10.45
CA CYS A 55 -26.37 -0.85 11.85
C CYS A 55 -25.53 -1.94 12.51
N VAL A 56 -24.72 -1.56 13.49
CA VAL A 56 -23.81 -2.51 14.15
C VAL A 56 -24.41 -3.06 15.43
N ASP A 57 -24.27 -4.37 15.64
CA ASP A 57 -24.81 -5.12 16.78
C ASP A 57 -23.74 -5.96 17.50
N HIS A 58 -24.15 -6.71 18.52
CA HIS A 58 -23.27 -7.47 19.41
C HIS A 58 -22.29 -6.62 20.25
N GLY A 59 -21.29 -7.26 20.84
CA GLY A 59 -20.30 -6.60 21.71
C GLY A 59 -19.28 -5.75 20.95
N LEU A 60 -18.57 -4.91 21.72
CA LEU A 60 -17.58 -3.94 21.23
C LEU A 60 -16.75 -4.42 20.03
N CYS A 61 -16.01 -5.52 20.15
CA CYS A 61 -15.04 -5.90 19.10
C CYS A 61 -15.69 -6.48 17.84
N ASN A 62 -16.92 -6.99 17.91
CA ASN A 62 -17.69 -7.35 16.71
C ASN A 62 -18.08 -6.09 15.95
N ARG A 63 -18.54 -5.06 16.67
CA ARG A 63 -18.83 -3.75 16.07
C ARG A 63 -17.58 -3.09 15.51
N LEU A 64 -16.46 -3.10 16.23
CA LEU A 64 -15.20 -2.56 15.73
C LEU A 64 -14.78 -3.27 14.44
N ARG A 65 -14.83 -4.60 14.40
CA ARG A 65 -14.56 -5.36 13.19
C ARG A 65 -15.46 -4.92 12.02
N ALA A 66 -16.76 -4.84 12.23
CA ALA A 66 -17.70 -4.39 11.20
C ALA A 66 -17.40 -2.95 10.76
N VAL A 67 -17.35 -2.00 11.70
CA VAL A 67 -17.10 -0.58 11.41
C VAL A 67 -15.79 -0.38 10.65
N LEU A 68 -14.69 -0.97 11.13
CA LEU A 68 -13.37 -0.72 10.56
C LEU A 68 -13.25 -1.35 9.15
N THR A 69 -13.86 -2.51 8.91
CA THR A 69 -13.83 -3.15 7.59
C THR A 69 -14.81 -2.51 6.59
N TYR A 70 -16.01 -2.12 7.01
CA TYR A 70 -16.93 -1.34 6.18
C TYR A 70 -16.42 0.08 5.92
N ARG A 71 -15.59 0.64 6.81
CA ARG A 71 -14.90 1.91 6.57
C ARG A 71 -13.95 1.77 5.39
N LEU A 72 -13.15 0.72 5.34
CA LEU A 72 -12.24 0.46 4.22
C LEU A 72 -13.02 0.31 2.91
N MET A 73 -14.12 -0.44 2.92
CA MET A 73 -15.00 -0.58 1.75
C MET A 73 -15.56 0.78 1.29
N ALA A 74 -16.16 1.55 2.20
CA ALA A 74 -16.70 2.87 1.88
C ALA A 74 -15.62 3.84 1.37
N GLN A 75 -14.42 3.79 1.97
CA GLN A 75 -13.27 4.57 1.52
C GLN A 75 -12.83 4.20 0.09
N ASN A 76 -12.75 2.90 -0.22
CA ASN A 76 -12.41 2.41 -1.56
C ASN A 76 -13.43 2.82 -2.62
N ASP A 77 -14.71 2.89 -2.24
CA ASP A 77 -15.79 3.36 -3.11
C ASP A 77 -15.87 4.90 -3.22
N GLY A 78 -15.05 5.64 -2.46
CA GLY A 78 -15.12 7.10 -2.39
C GLY A 78 -16.39 7.63 -1.69
N ARG A 79 -16.95 6.86 -0.76
CA ARG A 79 -18.24 7.11 -0.09
C ARG A 79 -18.07 7.39 1.40
N GLU A 80 -18.96 8.20 1.98
CA GLU A 80 -19.09 8.33 3.44
C GLU A 80 -19.69 7.03 4.02
N LEU A 81 -19.15 6.56 5.16
CA LEU A 81 -19.79 5.52 5.97
C LEU A 81 -20.60 6.16 7.10
N VAL A 82 -21.89 5.82 7.18
CA VAL A 82 -22.77 6.17 8.29
C VAL A 82 -22.96 4.94 9.16
N VAL A 83 -22.49 5.01 10.41
CA VAL A 83 -22.60 3.91 11.37
C VAL A 83 -23.68 4.24 12.38
N VAL A 84 -24.75 3.45 12.39
CA VAL A 84 -25.75 3.48 13.44
C VAL A 84 -25.22 2.67 14.62
N TRP A 85 -24.72 3.37 15.65
CA TRP A 85 -24.17 2.79 16.87
C TRP A 85 -25.10 3.03 18.06
N LYS A 86 -25.82 2.00 18.49
CA LYS A 86 -26.75 2.07 19.62
C LYS A 86 -26.08 1.58 20.90
N ALA A 87 -26.15 2.34 21.98
CA ALA A 87 -25.74 1.83 23.28
C ALA A 87 -26.81 0.84 23.78
N ASP A 88 -26.40 -0.37 24.15
CA ASP A 88 -27.29 -1.45 24.60
C ASP A 88 -26.61 -2.37 25.61
N ALA A 89 -27.26 -3.51 25.94
CA ALA A 89 -26.75 -4.46 26.92
C ALA A 89 -25.44 -5.16 26.50
N GLU A 90 -25.16 -5.28 25.20
CA GLU A 90 -23.94 -5.92 24.69
C GLU A 90 -22.78 -4.94 24.53
N CYS A 91 -23.10 -3.65 24.29
CA CYS A 91 -22.17 -2.53 24.21
C CYS A 91 -22.78 -1.29 24.86
N ASN A 92 -22.49 -1.08 26.15
CA ASN A 92 -23.15 -0.10 27.02
C ASN A 92 -22.64 1.35 26.88
N GLY A 93 -22.12 1.73 25.71
CA GLY A 93 -21.62 3.08 25.44
C GLY A 93 -21.56 3.39 23.94
N HIS A 94 -21.35 4.65 23.61
CA HIS A 94 -21.21 5.09 22.21
C HIS A 94 -19.74 5.09 21.79
N PHE A 95 -19.48 4.86 20.50
CA PHE A 95 -18.10 4.81 19.95
C PHE A 95 -17.30 6.07 20.29
N LEU A 96 -17.87 7.25 20.00
CA LEU A 96 -17.20 8.54 20.20
C LEU A 96 -16.96 8.92 21.68
N ASP A 97 -17.54 8.18 22.64
CA ASP A 97 -17.24 8.39 24.06
C ASP A 97 -15.85 7.80 24.42
N CYS A 98 -15.37 6.83 23.64
CA CYS A 98 -14.17 6.06 23.95
C CYS A 98 -13.10 6.12 22.86
N PHE A 99 -13.46 6.46 21.62
CA PHE A 99 -12.55 6.53 20.48
C PHE A 99 -12.58 7.91 19.83
N GLN A 100 -11.48 8.26 19.18
CA GLN A 100 -11.43 9.40 18.28
C GLN A 100 -12.31 9.16 17.05
N PRO A 101 -12.85 10.22 16.41
CA PRO A 101 -13.54 10.10 15.14
C PRO A 101 -12.68 9.37 14.10
N LEU A 102 -13.31 8.50 13.31
CA LEU A 102 -12.64 7.83 12.20
C LEU A 102 -12.78 8.66 10.91
N PRO A 103 -11.73 8.83 10.11
CA PRO A 103 -11.83 9.55 8.83
C PRO A 103 -12.86 8.89 7.90
N GLY A 104 -13.74 9.69 7.31
CA GLY A 104 -14.79 9.22 6.39
C GLY A 104 -15.97 8.50 7.05
N VAL A 105 -16.02 8.47 8.39
CA VAL A 105 -17.09 7.78 9.14
C VAL A 105 -17.89 8.75 10.00
N ARG A 106 -19.21 8.71 9.85
CA ARG A 106 -20.15 9.44 10.69
C ARG A 106 -20.94 8.49 11.58
N PHE A 107 -20.73 8.60 12.89
CA PHE A 107 -21.48 7.84 13.88
C PHE A 107 -22.78 8.54 14.24
N VAL A 108 -23.89 7.80 14.22
CA VAL A 108 -25.22 8.27 14.59
C VAL A 108 -25.87 7.30 15.56
N ARG A 109 -26.74 7.80 16.44
CA ARG A 109 -27.48 6.98 17.41
C ARG A 109 -28.69 6.29 16.77
N GLU A 110 -29.26 6.92 15.76
CA GLU A 110 -30.44 6.46 15.04
C GLU A 110 -30.20 6.58 13.54
N ALA A 111 -30.82 5.68 12.77
CA ALA A 111 -30.72 5.71 11.32
C ALA A 111 -31.37 6.99 10.78
N PRO A 112 -30.74 7.70 9.83
CA PRO A 112 -31.38 8.84 9.18
C PRO A 112 -32.68 8.43 8.49
N SER A 113 -33.70 9.28 8.52
CA SER A 113 -35.02 8.98 7.91
C SER A 113 -34.97 8.77 6.39
N TRP A 114 -33.96 9.34 5.73
CA TRP A 114 -33.72 9.17 4.29
C TRP A 114 -32.94 7.90 3.96
N ALA A 115 -32.32 7.25 4.94
CA ALA A 115 -31.50 6.09 4.69
C ALA A 115 -32.38 4.89 4.31
N PRO A 116 -31.96 4.07 3.34
CA PRO A 116 -32.56 2.75 3.19
C PRO A 116 -32.42 1.98 4.51
N THR A 117 -33.28 0.97 4.73
CA THR A 117 -33.22 0.10 5.90
C THR A 117 -31.77 -0.37 6.08
N PRO A 118 -31.07 0.04 7.16
CA PRO A 118 -29.66 -0.28 7.31
C PRO A 118 -29.48 -1.78 7.48
N ASP A 119 -28.46 -2.33 6.81
CA ASP A 119 -28.08 -3.72 7.05
C ASP A 119 -27.57 -3.88 8.48
N LEU A 120 -28.06 -4.91 9.16
CA LEU A 120 -27.57 -5.30 10.47
C LEU A 120 -26.26 -6.09 10.29
N VAL A 121 -25.17 -5.62 10.88
CA VAL A 121 -23.83 -6.19 10.66
C VAL A 121 -23.05 -6.37 11.97
N ASN A 122 -22.59 -7.60 12.19
CA ASN A 122 -21.82 -8.00 13.38
C ASN A 122 -20.44 -8.57 13.08
N ASN A 123 -20.10 -8.69 11.80
CA ASN A 123 -18.87 -9.31 11.34
C ASN A 123 -18.20 -8.43 10.30
N ALA A 124 -17.00 -8.84 9.89
CA ALA A 124 -16.27 -8.16 8.82
C ALA A 124 -17.07 -8.20 7.52
N HIS A 125 -16.82 -7.20 6.66
CA HIS A 125 -17.24 -7.28 5.27
C HIS A 125 -16.68 -8.59 4.65
N PRO A 126 -17.51 -9.41 3.98
CA PRO A 126 -17.13 -10.77 3.57
C PRO A 126 -15.97 -10.84 2.56
N GLU A 127 -15.62 -9.72 1.93
CA GLU A 127 -14.54 -9.64 0.95
C GLU A 127 -13.20 -9.15 1.54
N VAL A 128 -13.14 -8.87 2.84
CA VAL A 128 -11.94 -8.29 3.47
C VAL A 128 -11.01 -9.38 3.99
N GLY A 129 -9.75 -9.36 3.53
CA GLY A 129 -8.71 -10.29 3.99
C GLY A 129 -8.13 -9.93 5.36
N ILE A 130 -7.39 -10.85 5.98
CA ILE A 130 -6.79 -10.64 7.30
C ILE A 130 -5.79 -9.46 7.34
N ALA A 131 -5.11 -9.18 6.22
CA ALA A 131 -4.17 -8.07 6.12
C ALA A 131 -4.90 -6.72 6.15
N ASP A 132 -6.00 -6.62 5.42
CA ASP A 132 -6.87 -5.45 5.41
C ASP A 132 -7.56 -5.26 6.76
N GLU A 133 -7.95 -6.35 7.44
CA GLU A 133 -8.48 -6.28 8.81
C GLU A 133 -7.43 -5.74 9.78
N ILE A 134 -6.14 -6.07 9.64
CA ILE A 134 -5.07 -5.46 10.45
C ILE A 134 -4.95 -3.96 10.16
N GLN A 135 -4.94 -3.56 8.89
CA GLN A 135 -4.84 -2.15 8.48
C GLN A 135 -6.04 -1.33 8.98
N ALA A 136 -7.22 -1.92 9.01
CA ALA A 136 -8.44 -1.27 9.47
C ALA A 136 -8.29 -0.76 10.92
N TYR A 137 -7.51 -1.44 11.76
CA TYR A 137 -7.29 -1.07 13.16
C TYR A 137 -6.26 0.04 13.38
N GLU A 138 -5.53 0.49 12.36
CA GLU A 138 -4.48 1.52 12.50
C GLU A 138 -5.05 2.91 12.83
N CYS A 139 -6.22 3.22 12.27
CA CYS A 139 -6.93 4.46 12.56
C CYS A 139 -7.69 4.45 13.90
N LEU A 140 -7.71 3.31 14.60
CA LEU A 140 -8.44 3.17 15.86
C LEU A 140 -7.62 3.76 17.03
N ALA A 141 -7.88 5.02 17.32
CA ALA A 141 -7.27 5.70 18.46
C ALA A 141 -8.27 5.89 19.61
N PRO A 142 -7.89 5.66 20.88
CA PRO A 142 -8.72 5.98 22.03
C PRO A 142 -8.81 7.51 22.24
N THR A 143 -9.84 7.99 22.93
CA THR A 143 -9.90 9.39 23.38
C THR A 143 -8.71 9.73 24.27
N ALA A 144 -8.35 11.03 24.36
CA ALA A 144 -7.20 11.48 25.16
C ALA A 144 -7.27 11.01 26.63
N ALA A 145 -8.46 10.99 27.23
CA ALA A 145 -8.66 10.51 28.60
C ALA A 145 -8.35 9.01 28.73
N ILE A 146 -8.82 8.19 27.79
CA ILE A 146 -8.53 6.74 27.79
C ILE A 146 -7.05 6.49 27.47
N ALA A 147 -6.48 7.22 26.51
CA ALA A 147 -5.05 7.14 26.19
C ALA A 147 -4.18 7.43 27.42
N ALA A 148 -4.51 8.46 28.19
CA ALA A 148 -3.82 8.80 29.44
C ALA A 148 -3.97 7.69 30.49
N ALA A 149 -5.17 7.12 30.65
CA ALA A 149 -5.41 6.02 31.58
C ALA A 149 -4.65 4.74 31.19
N VAL A 150 -4.57 4.44 29.89
CA VAL A 150 -3.77 3.33 29.35
C VAL A 150 -2.29 3.59 29.60
N SER A 151 -1.78 4.78 29.28
CA SER A 151 -0.38 5.14 29.48
C SER A 151 0.04 5.03 30.95
N ALA A 152 -0.75 5.59 31.87
CA ALA A 152 -0.49 5.48 33.31
C ALA A 152 -0.49 4.01 33.79
N ARG A 153 -1.38 3.18 33.24
CA ARG A 153 -1.44 1.75 33.57
C ARG A 153 -0.24 0.99 33.03
N VAL A 154 0.13 1.21 31.77
CA VAL A 154 1.29 0.60 31.11
C VAL A 154 2.58 1.00 31.83
N GLY A 155 2.76 2.29 32.14
CA GLY A 155 3.94 2.80 32.85
C GLY A 155 4.13 2.18 34.23
N ARG A 156 3.04 1.98 34.99
CA ARG A 156 3.10 1.32 36.30
C ARG A 156 3.43 -0.17 36.22
N LEU A 157 3.07 -0.83 35.11
CA LEU A 157 3.20 -2.29 34.98
C LEU A 157 4.49 -2.71 34.27
N SER A 158 5.06 -1.88 33.40
CA SER A 158 6.18 -2.28 32.56
C SER A 158 7.39 -2.79 33.37
N PRO A 159 7.98 -3.97 33.06
CA PRO A 159 7.56 -4.94 32.03
C PRO A 159 6.40 -5.84 32.51
N PHE A 160 5.46 -6.16 31.61
CA PHE A 160 4.27 -6.95 31.96
C PHE A 160 3.76 -7.85 30.85
N VAL A 161 3.04 -8.90 31.26
CA VAL A 161 2.25 -9.77 30.41
C VAL A 161 0.77 -9.55 30.63
N ALA A 162 -0.04 -9.82 29.60
CA ALA A 162 -1.48 -9.68 29.67
C ALA A 162 -2.20 -10.99 29.35
N VAL A 163 -3.33 -11.22 30.02
CA VAL A 163 -4.25 -12.30 29.69
C VAL A 163 -5.66 -11.75 29.50
N HIS A 164 -6.37 -12.25 28.49
CA HIS A 164 -7.78 -11.99 28.30
C HIS A 164 -8.61 -13.26 28.50
N VAL A 165 -9.39 -13.29 29.58
CA VAL A 165 -10.15 -14.46 30.04
C VAL A 165 -11.65 -14.20 29.91
N ARG A 166 -12.27 -14.77 28.88
CA ARG A 166 -13.72 -14.70 28.61
C ARG A 166 -14.40 -16.00 29.06
N ARG A 167 -15.41 -15.88 29.94
CA ARG A 167 -16.11 -17.04 30.55
C ARG A 167 -17.62 -16.92 30.61
N THR A 168 -18.20 -15.75 30.31
CA THR A 168 -19.62 -15.49 30.49
C THR A 168 -20.48 -16.10 29.37
N ASP A 169 -20.67 -15.37 28.28
CA ASP A 169 -21.58 -15.69 27.17
C ASP A 169 -20.99 -16.67 26.15
N LEU A 170 -19.67 -16.82 26.13
CA LEU A 170 -18.93 -17.56 25.09
C LEU A 170 -19.36 -19.04 24.90
N PRO A 171 -19.60 -19.85 25.97
CA PRO A 171 -20.05 -21.24 25.78
C PRO A 171 -21.43 -21.34 25.14
N GLY A 172 -22.34 -20.41 25.44
CA GLY A 172 -23.69 -20.37 24.86
C GLY A 172 -23.70 -19.82 23.42
N TYR A 173 -22.82 -18.87 23.11
CA TYR A 173 -22.75 -18.19 21.82
C TYR A 173 -22.20 -19.05 20.68
N MET A 174 -21.21 -19.92 20.93
CA MET A 174 -20.49 -20.64 19.87
C MET A 174 -21.03 -22.06 19.55
N GLY A 175 -22.05 -22.51 20.27
CA GLY A 175 -22.73 -23.80 20.03
C GLY A 175 -21.89 -25.06 20.34
N ALA A 176 -22.49 -26.23 20.10
CA ALA A 176 -21.95 -27.53 20.50
C ALA A 176 -20.63 -27.91 19.81
N ALA A 177 -20.44 -27.49 18.55
CA ALA A 177 -19.21 -27.78 17.78
C ALA A 177 -17.97 -27.06 18.33
N PHE A 178 -18.13 -25.85 18.87
CA PHE A 178 -17.06 -25.13 19.54
C PHE A 178 -16.81 -25.66 20.96
N ALA A 179 -17.87 -26.07 21.67
CA ALA A 179 -17.74 -26.74 22.97
C ALA A 179 -16.85 -27.99 22.89
N ALA A 180 -16.86 -28.72 21.77
CA ALA A 180 -16.00 -29.88 21.52
C ALA A 180 -14.51 -29.52 21.26
N ARG A 181 -14.20 -28.34 20.72
CA ARG A 181 -12.82 -27.84 20.52
C ARG A 181 -12.22 -27.23 21.78
N GLY A 182 -13.07 -26.83 22.72
CA GLY A 182 -12.70 -26.30 24.02
C GLY A 182 -12.27 -24.84 23.98
N GLN A 183 -12.69 -24.07 24.99
CA GLN A 183 -12.12 -22.75 25.25
C GLN A 183 -10.70 -22.88 25.80
N THR A 184 -9.88 -21.82 25.68
CA THR A 184 -8.59 -21.74 26.37
C THR A 184 -8.80 -22.03 27.86
N SER A 185 -8.24 -23.15 28.33
CA SER A 185 -8.47 -23.64 29.69
C SER A 185 -7.82 -22.74 30.73
N ASP A 186 -8.34 -22.77 31.94
CA ASP A 186 -7.74 -22.08 33.08
C ASP A 186 -6.29 -22.56 33.32
N ALA A 187 -6.02 -23.86 33.16
CA ALA A 187 -4.68 -24.42 33.26
C ALA A 187 -3.71 -23.87 32.21
N ALA A 188 -4.18 -23.55 31.00
CA ALA A 188 -3.35 -22.91 29.98
C ALA A 188 -2.97 -21.48 30.38
N PHE A 189 -3.88 -20.74 31.00
CA PHE A 189 -3.58 -19.42 31.58
C PHE A 189 -2.59 -19.52 32.73
N ASP A 190 -2.76 -20.49 33.64
CA ASP A 190 -1.81 -20.73 34.73
C ASP A 190 -0.40 -21.04 34.20
N ALA A 191 -0.31 -21.94 33.20
CA ALA A 191 0.97 -22.31 32.59
C ALA A 191 1.63 -21.12 31.88
N PHE A 192 0.86 -20.28 31.19
CA PHE A 192 1.38 -19.07 30.55
C PHE A 192 1.94 -18.09 31.58
N LEU A 193 1.17 -17.79 32.64
CA LEU A 193 1.62 -16.89 33.69
C LEU A 193 2.81 -17.45 34.47
N GLY A 194 2.86 -18.77 34.66
CA GLY A 194 4.02 -19.46 35.24
C GLY A 194 5.30 -19.28 34.44
N ARG A 195 5.24 -19.40 33.10
CA ARG A 195 6.39 -19.13 32.21
C ARG A 195 6.87 -17.67 32.27
N HIS A 196 5.97 -16.75 32.60
CA HIS A 196 6.26 -15.32 32.69
C HIS A 196 6.26 -14.79 34.13
N ALA A 197 6.57 -15.65 35.11
CA ALA A 197 6.43 -15.33 36.54
C ALA A 197 7.27 -14.12 37.03
N ALA A 198 8.25 -13.65 36.26
CA ALA A 198 9.03 -12.44 36.57
C ALA A 198 8.32 -11.13 36.18
N HIS A 199 7.26 -11.19 35.38
CA HIS A 199 6.56 -10.01 34.86
C HIS A 199 5.42 -9.58 35.77
N ASN A 200 5.05 -8.30 35.70
CA ASN A 200 3.73 -7.88 36.18
C ASN A 200 2.63 -8.47 35.28
N VAL A 201 1.41 -8.54 35.78
CA VAL A 201 0.28 -9.18 35.11
C VAL A 201 -0.87 -8.19 34.94
N HIS A 202 -1.40 -8.12 33.73
CA HIS A 202 -2.68 -7.47 33.46
C HIS A 202 -3.73 -8.54 33.12
N VAL A 203 -4.87 -8.50 33.79
CA VAL A 203 -5.98 -9.45 33.55
C VAL A 203 -7.19 -8.67 33.06
N ALA A 204 -7.55 -8.89 31.80
CA ALA A 204 -8.82 -8.46 31.23
C ALA A 204 -9.82 -9.61 31.33
N THR A 205 -10.92 -9.42 32.06
CA THR A 205 -11.94 -10.46 32.22
C THR A 205 -13.33 -9.90 32.41
N CYS A 206 -14.32 -10.60 31.84
CA CYS A 206 -15.74 -10.34 32.07
C CYS A 206 -16.32 -11.12 33.27
N CYS A 207 -15.49 -11.88 33.99
CA CYS A 207 -15.94 -12.83 35.01
C CYS A 207 -15.44 -12.46 36.42
N GLY A 208 -16.37 -12.16 37.33
CA GLY A 208 -16.05 -11.85 38.73
C GLY A 208 -15.36 -12.99 39.49
N ALA A 209 -15.61 -14.26 39.13
CA ALA A 209 -14.92 -15.40 39.75
C ALA A 209 -13.44 -15.47 39.31
N THR A 210 -13.19 -15.25 38.02
CA THR A 210 -11.84 -15.09 37.46
C THR A 210 -11.12 -13.92 38.12
N HIS A 211 -11.80 -12.79 38.30
CA HIS A 211 -11.26 -11.64 39.00
C HIS A 211 -10.78 -11.98 40.43
N ARG A 212 -11.63 -12.63 41.24
CA ARG A 212 -11.27 -13.03 42.61
C ARG A 212 -10.10 -14.00 42.64
N ARG A 213 -10.09 -14.98 41.75
CA ARG A 213 -9.01 -15.98 41.64
C ARG A 213 -7.67 -15.33 41.31
N PHE A 214 -7.61 -14.47 40.28
CA PHE A 214 -6.35 -13.83 39.89
C PHE A 214 -5.89 -12.80 40.93
N SER A 215 -6.81 -12.14 41.64
CA SER A 215 -6.49 -11.25 42.76
C SER A 215 -5.76 -11.99 43.88
N SER A 216 -6.23 -13.19 44.26
CA SER A 216 -5.63 -13.97 45.34
C SER A 216 -4.27 -14.55 44.97
N VAL A 217 -4.07 -14.95 43.71
CA VAL A 217 -2.84 -15.64 43.27
C VAL A 217 -1.66 -14.66 43.07
N PHE A 218 -1.93 -13.44 42.58
CA PHE A 218 -0.86 -12.55 42.11
C PHE A 218 -0.81 -11.20 42.85
N SER A 219 -1.74 -10.96 43.80
CA SER A 219 -1.85 -9.82 44.73
C SER A 219 -1.08 -8.53 44.42
N ARG A 220 0.24 -8.48 44.60
CA ARG A 220 1.06 -7.26 44.39
C ARG A 220 1.45 -6.96 42.94
N ARG A 221 1.20 -7.87 42.00
CA ARG A 221 1.68 -7.79 40.60
C ARG A 221 0.55 -7.65 39.58
N VAL A 222 -0.71 -7.44 40.00
CA VAL A 222 -1.87 -7.47 39.07
C VAL A 222 -2.51 -6.11 38.88
N SER A 223 -2.92 -5.84 37.64
CA SER A 223 -3.89 -4.80 37.29
C SER A 223 -5.00 -5.35 36.38
N GLY A 224 -6.01 -4.52 36.09
CA GLY A 224 -7.16 -4.89 35.24
C GLY A 224 -8.30 -5.54 36.03
N LEU A 225 -8.03 -5.93 37.26
CA LEU A 225 -9.01 -6.48 38.18
C LEU A 225 -9.85 -5.34 38.80
N ARG A 226 -11.02 -5.08 38.22
CA ARG A 226 -12.00 -4.12 38.74
C ARG A 226 -13.27 -4.81 39.28
N PRO A 227 -13.86 -4.33 40.38
CA PRO A 227 -15.16 -4.80 40.81
C PRO A 227 -16.21 -4.52 39.71
N PRO A 228 -17.21 -5.39 39.55
CA PRO A 228 -18.29 -5.17 38.58
C PRO A 228 -19.02 -3.87 38.91
N GLN A 229 -19.27 -3.06 37.88
CA GLN A 229 -20.00 -1.78 37.97
C GLN A 229 -21.49 -1.97 37.69
N PHE A 230 -21.86 -3.04 36.98
CA PHE A 230 -23.24 -3.39 36.66
C PHE A 230 -23.65 -4.69 37.38
N ALA A 231 -24.97 -4.92 37.46
CA ALA A 231 -25.54 -6.03 38.21
C ALA A 231 -25.02 -7.41 37.76
N ALA A 232 -24.98 -8.34 38.71
CA ALA A 232 -24.69 -9.74 38.42
C ALA A 232 -25.75 -10.31 37.46
N GLY A 233 -25.32 -10.87 36.33
CA GLY A 233 -26.20 -11.38 35.27
C GLY A 233 -26.34 -10.46 34.04
N SER A 234 -25.87 -9.21 34.11
CA SER A 234 -25.75 -8.37 32.91
C SER A 234 -24.74 -8.96 31.92
N LEU A 235 -25.02 -8.83 30.61
CA LEU A 235 -24.13 -9.30 29.53
C LEU A 235 -22.73 -8.66 29.62
N ARG A 236 -22.67 -7.41 30.11
CA ARG A 236 -21.44 -6.69 30.44
C ARG A 236 -21.52 -6.19 31.88
N GLN A 237 -20.43 -6.38 32.63
CA GLN A 237 -20.31 -5.98 34.04
C GLN A 237 -19.36 -4.79 34.26
N THR A 238 -18.79 -4.25 33.18
CA THR A 238 -17.88 -3.09 33.20
C THR A 238 -18.32 -2.05 32.17
N ALA A 239 -17.88 -0.79 32.34
CA ALA A 239 -18.17 0.26 31.39
C ALA A 239 -17.42 0.04 30.07
N LEU A 240 -17.95 0.56 28.96
CA LEU A 240 -17.29 0.49 27.66
C LEU A 240 -15.86 1.05 27.71
N SER A 241 -15.66 2.18 28.39
CA SER A 241 -14.35 2.82 28.57
C SER A 241 -13.33 1.91 29.26
N ASP A 242 -13.78 1.03 30.17
CA ASP A 242 -12.91 0.05 30.83
C ASP A 242 -12.50 -1.06 29.88
N ALA A 243 -13.44 -1.55 29.07
CA ALA A 243 -13.14 -2.54 28.04
C ALA A 243 -12.15 -1.98 27.00
N VAL A 244 -12.30 -0.72 26.58
CA VAL A 244 -11.34 -0.05 25.67
C VAL A 244 -9.98 0.14 26.35
N CYS A 245 -9.97 0.54 27.62
CA CYS A 245 -8.74 0.58 28.42
C CYS A 245 -8.01 -0.77 28.45
N ASP A 246 -8.73 -1.85 28.70
CA ASP A 246 -8.17 -3.19 28.79
C ASP A 246 -7.69 -3.67 27.41
N LEU A 247 -8.41 -3.33 26.33
CA LEU A 247 -8.03 -3.61 24.94
C LEU A 247 -6.63 -3.05 24.62
N PHE A 248 -6.43 -1.74 24.81
CA PHE A 248 -5.14 -1.10 24.52
C PHE A 248 -4.05 -1.46 25.54
N THR A 249 -4.40 -1.72 26.80
CA THR A 249 -3.42 -2.20 27.80
C THR A 249 -2.89 -3.58 27.41
N CYS A 250 -3.77 -4.51 27.02
CA CYS A 250 -3.36 -5.83 26.55
C CYS A 250 -2.53 -5.75 25.25
N ALA A 251 -2.88 -4.81 24.37
CA ALA A 251 -2.13 -4.58 23.14
C ALA A 251 -0.71 -4.03 23.36
N ALA A 252 -0.46 -3.38 24.51
CA ALA A 252 0.85 -2.85 24.87
C ALA A 252 1.77 -3.86 25.56
N ALA A 253 1.22 -4.96 26.10
CA ALA A 253 1.95 -5.97 26.88
C ALA A 253 3.09 -6.63 26.09
N GLU A 254 4.10 -7.15 26.79
CA GLU A 254 5.21 -7.86 26.15
C GLU A 254 4.74 -9.21 25.59
N HIS A 255 4.04 -9.99 26.41
CA HIS A 255 3.39 -11.23 26.02
C HIS A 255 1.89 -11.18 26.28
N PHE A 256 1.12 -11.88 25.46
CA PHE A 256 -0.34 -11.93 25.55
C PHE A 256 -0.87 -13.35 25.31
N LEU A 257 -1.83 -13.77 26.13
CA LEU A 257 -2.66 -14.94 25.88
C LEU A 257 -4.15 -14.58 25.96
N GLY A 258 -4.88 -14.86 24.89
CA GLY A 258 -6.32 -14.63 24.80
C GLY A 258 -7.15 -15.91 24.91
N SER A 259 -8.44 -15.73 25.14
CA SER A 259 -9.44 -16.78 25.01
C SER A 259 -9.73 -17.08 23.55
N HIS A 260 -9.58 -18.33 23.12
CA HIS A 260 -9.92 -18.80 21.78
C HIS A 260 -11.40 -18.53 21.47
N GLY A 261 -11.71 -18.14 20.22
CA GLY A 261 -13.07 -17.83 19.76
C GLY A 261 -13.63 -16.50 20.26
N SER A 262 -12.83 -15.66 20.92
CA SER A 262 -13.30 -14.35 21.40
C SER A 262 -12.82 -13.23 20.48
N SER A 263 -13.75 -12.50 19.86
CA SER A 263 -13.45 -11.31 19.06
C SER A 263 -12.67 -10.23 19.81
N PHE A 264 -12.81 -10.15 21.13
CA PHE A 264 -11.99 -9.27 21.96
C PHE A 264 -10.51 -9.70 22.00
N SER A 265 -10.23 -11.01 22.04
CA SER A 265 -8.85 -11.53 21.96
C SER A 265 -8.27 -11.30 20.57
N ASP A 266 -9.09 -11.48 19.53
CA ASP A 266 -8.68 -11.29 18.14
C ASP A 266 -8.32 -9.82 17.88
N ALA A 267 -9.16 -8.89 18.33
CA ALA A 267 -8.90 -7.44 18.23
C ALA A 267 -7.59 -7.03 18.94
N ILE A 268 -7.30 -7.62 20.12
CA ILE A 268 -5.99 -7.42 20.77
C ILE A 268 -4.87 -7.94 19.88
N GLY A 269 -5.03 -9.12 19.28
CA GLY A 269 -4.06 -9.71 18.34
C GLY A 269 -3.75 -8.77 17.17
N LEU A 270 -4.79 -8.18 16.56
CA LEU A 270 -4.67 -7.22 15.46
C LEU A 270 -3.90 -5.95 15.90
N LEU A 271 -4.30 -5.33 17.01
CA LEU A 271 -3.63 -4.15 17.56
C LEU A 271 -2.16 -4.41 17.95
N ARG A 272 -1.85 -5.60 18.48
CA ARG A 272 -0.47 -6.01 18.81
C ARG A 272 0.38 -6.13 17.56
N SER A 273 -0.18 -6.63 16.47
CA SER A 273 0.51 -6.73 15.19
C SER A 273 0.84 -5.35 14.64
N HIS A 274 -0.08 -4.39 14.71
CA HIS A 274 0.18 -2.99 14.37
C HIS A 274 1.28 -2.37 15.28
N ASN A 275 1.15 -2.48 16.61
CA ASN A 275 2.14 -1.93 17.54
C ASN A 275 3.57 -2.46 17.32
N ARG A 276 3.70 -3.72 16.89
CA ARG A 276 5.01 -4.31 16.54
C ARG A 276 5.58 -3.72 15.27
N ARG A 277 4.75 -3.48 14.25
CA ARG A 277 5.14 -2.77 13.03
C ARG A 277 5.62 -1.36 13.34
N GLU A 278 4.86 -0.61 14.14
CA GLU A 278 5.23 0.73 14.61
C GLU A 278 6.56 0.76 15.38
N ARG A 279 6.77 -0.17 16.33
CA ARG A 279 8.02 -0.23 17.09
C ARG A 279 9.21 -0.62 16.21
N ALA A 280 9.02 -1.55 15.28
CA ALA A 280 10.05 -1.93 14.31
C ALA A 280 10.42 -0.73 13.43
N ALA A 281 9.43 0.03 12.95
CA ALA A 281 9.64 1.26 12.18
C ALA A 281 10.37 2.34 12.99
N ARG A 282 10.00 2.57 14.26
CA ARG A 282 10.68 3.55 15.14
C ARG A 282 12.09 3.13 15.53
N ALA A 283 12.32 1.84 15.75
CA ALA A 283 13.67 1.31 16.03
C ALA A 283 14.58 1.48 14.81
N ALA A 284 14.05 1.19 13.61
CA ALA A 284 14.74 1.47 12.35
C ALA A 284 15.03 2.98 12.17
N GLY A 285 14.07 3.86 12.48
CA GLY A 285 14.25 5.31 12.42
C GLY A 285 15.25 5.87 13.43
N GLY A 286 15.28 5.37 14.67
CA GLY A 286 16.24 5.79 15.69
C GLY A 286 17.66 5.23 15.51
N ALA A 287 17.80 4.11 14.79
CA ALA A 287 19.09 3.62 14.30
C ALA A 287 19.57 4.45 13.10
N ALA A 288 18.67 4.78 12.17
CA ALA A 288 18.96 5.66 11.03
C ALA A 288 19.36 7.07 11.47
N LEU A 289 18.72 7.66 12.49
CA LEU A 289 19.10 8.98 13.00
C LEU A 289 20.53 9.01 13.58
N ARG A 290 20.90 7.96 14.34
CA ARG A 290 22.27 7.82 14.87
C ARG A 290 23.30 7.54 13.78
N ALA A 291 22.92 6.78 12.75
CA ALA A 291 23.74 6.58 11.56
C ALA A 291 23.91 7.89 10.78
N VAL A 292 22.88 8.73 10.67
CA VAL A 292 22.93 10.06 10.03
C VAL A 292 23.76 11.04 10.86
N GLU A 293 23.68 11.04 12.19
CA GLU A 293 24.53 11.87 13.05
C GLU A 293 26.00 11.45 12.98
N SER A 294 26.27 10.14 12.99
CA SER A 294 27.62 9.58 12.78
C SER A 294 28.14 9.87 11.36
N ALA A 295 27.28 9.77 10.35
CA ALA A 295 27.61 10.08 8.96
C ALA A 295 27.74 11.59 8.72
N ALA A 296 27.05 12.44 9.47
CA ALA A 296 27.21 13.90 9.41
C ALA A 296 28.51 14.34 10.09
N ALA A 297 28.90 13.69 11.18
CA ALA A 297 30.22 13.89 11.80
C ALA A 297 31.35 13.43 10.87
N SER A 298 31.20 12.24 10.25
CA SER A 298 32.13 11.72 9.23
C SER A 298 32.14 12.55 7.95
N ALA A 299 31.00 13.09 7.52
CA ALA A 299 30.88 13.95 6.35
C ALA A 299 31.43 15.36 6.58
N ALA A 300 31.40 15.86 7.82
CA ALA A 300 32.06 17.12 8.18
C ALA A 300 33.59 16.98 8.14
N GLU A 301 34.13 15.82 8.53
CA GLU A 301 35.55 15.48 8.34
C GLU A 301 35.87 15.25 6.85
N SER A 302 35.04 14.50 6.12
CA SER A 302 35.30 14.19 4.70
C SER A 302 35.06 15.38 3.77
N ALA A 303 34.22 16.35 4.13
CA ALA A 303 34.01 17.58 3.35
C ALA A 303 35.19 18.56 3.48
N ALA A 304 35.96 18.47 4.57
CA ALA A 304 37.23 19.18 4.70
C ALA A 304 38.33 18.54 3.83
N GLU A 305 38.26 17.23 3.57
CA GLU A 305 39.18 16.51 2.68
C GLU A 305 38.75 16.55 1.20
N SER A 306 37.45 16.49 0.88
CA SER A 306 36.95 16.46 -0.50
C SER A 306 36.99 17.81 -1.22
N ALA A 307 37.26 18.91 -0.50
CA ALA A 307 37.56 20.20 -1.11
C ALA A 307 38.93 20.22 -1.81
N ALA A 308 39.79 19.21 -1.58
CA ALA A 308 41.11 19.08 -2.19
C ALA A 308 41.15 18.13 -3.40
N GLU A 309 40.12 17.30 -3.64
CA GLU A 309 40.13 16.27 -4.68
C GLU A 309 38.90 16.33 -5.61
N SER A 310 38.69 17.46 -6.27
CA SER A 310 37.80 17.52 -7.44
C SER A 310 38.54 17.01 -8.69
N GLY A 311 38.62 15.69 -8.85
CA GLY A 311 39.09 15.03 -10.08
C GLY A 311 37.94 14.38 -10.83
N GLY A 312 37.64 14.88 -12.04
CA GLY A 312 36.55 14.38 -12.90
C GLY A 312 36.79 12.97 -13.45
N GLY A 313 36.29 11.95 -12.74
CA GLY A 313 36.18 10.57 -13.23
C GLY A 313 34.77 10.28 -13.79
N ALA A 314 34.69 9.63 -14.96
CA ALA A 314 33.44 9.14 -15.52
C ALA A 314 32.69 8.21 -14.55
N ALA A 315 31.35 8.26 -14.56
CA ALA A 315 30.54 7.41 -13.69
C ALA A 315 30.85 5.91 -13.93
N PRO A 316 31.05 5.10 -12.87
CA PRO A 316 31.53 3.72 -12.99
C PRO A 316 30.46 2.71 -13.47
N TRP A 317 29.24 3.19 -13.77
CA TRP A 317 28.11 2.33 -14.10
C TRP A 317 27.94 2.21 -15.61
N GLU A 318 27.81 0.98 -16.08
CA GLU A 318 27.29 0.73 -17.42
C GLU A 318 25.77 0.96 -17.41
N ALA A 319 25.26 1.66 -18.41
CA ALA A 319 23.84 1.97 -18.50
C ALA A 319 23.21 1.46 -19.79
N PHE A 320 21.95 1.05 -19.68
CA PHE A 320 21.10 0.65 -20.77
C PHE A 320 19.81 1.45 -20.74
N TYR A 321 19.25 1.74 -21.90
CA TYR A 321 17.88 2.24 -21.98
C TYR A 321 17.09 1.47 -23.04
N VAL A 322 15.83 1.19 -22.72
CA VAL A 322 14.89 0.45 -23.57
C VAL A 322 14.03 1.45 -24.32
N ASN A 323 13.98 1.35 -25.64
CA ASN A 323 13.24 2.30 -26.49
C ASN A 323 12.75 1.61 -27.77
N LEU A 324 11.54 1.94 -28.23
CA LEU A 324 11.02 1.48 -29.51
C LEU A 324 11.78 2.12 -30.68
N ASP A 325 12.13 1.34 -31.71
CA ASP A 325 12.81 1.85 -32.92
C ASP A 325 12.05 2.98 -33.63
N ALA A 326 10.72 2.94 -33.58
CA ALA A 326 9.88 3.96 -34.19
C ALA A 326 9.77 5.27 -33.37
N ARG A 327 10.15 5.28 -32.08
CA ARG A 327 10.06 6.45 -31.18
C ARG A 327 11.40 7.18 -31.13
N THR A 328 11.80 7.75 -32.26
CA THR A 328 13.04 8.56 -32.37
C THR A 328 12.97 9.82 -31.53
N ASP A 329 11.78 10.38 -31.36
CA ASP A 329 11.48 11.50 -30.45
C ASP A 329 11.86 11.17 -29.00
N ARG A 330 11.39 10.03 -28.47
CA ARG A 330 11.72 9.58 -27.12
C ARG A 330 13.19 9.21 -26.99
N ARG A 331 13.76 8.61 -28.02
CA ARG A 331 15.19 8.30 -28.07
C ARG A 331 16.05 9.56 -27.89
N GLU A 332 15.82 10.60 -28.68
CA GLU A 332 16.57 11.85 -28.58
C GLU A 332 16.44 12.47 -27.19
N GLN A 333 15.23 12.40 -26.63
CA GLN A 333 14.90 12.93 -25.33
C GLN A 333 15.62 12.19 -24.19
N VAL A 334 15.58 10.85 -24.16
CA VAL A 334 16.28 10.05 -23.14
C VAL A 334 17.79 10.20 -23.27
N GLU A 335 18.33 10.19 -24.50
CA GLU A 335 19.76 10.41 -24.72
C GLU A 335 20.20 11.80 -24.22
N ALA A 336 19.37 12.84 -24.39
CA ALA A 336 19.63 14.16 -23.83
C ALA A 336 19.59 14.16 -22.29
N THR A 337 18.60 13.52 -21.67
CA THR A 337 18.52 13.37 -20.20
C THR A 337 19.73 12.65 -19.63
N LEU A 338 20.11 11.50 -20.19
CA LEU A 338 21.24 10.70 -19.71
C LEU A 338 22.57 11.45 -19.89
N ARG A 339 22.77 12.12 -21.04
CA ARG A 339 23.97 12.94 -21.30
C ARG A 339 24.11 14.06 -20.27
N ARG A 340 23.02 14.76 -19.93
CA ARG A 340 23.00 15.78 -18.88
C ARG A 340 23.28 15.22 -17.49
N GLY A 341 22.77 14.01 -17.22
CA GLY A 341 23.09 13.27 -16.00
C GLY A 341 24.54 12.78 -15.92
N GLY A 342 25.38 13.06 -16.93
CA GLY A 342 26.77 12.61 -16.99
C GLY A 342 26.91 11.12 -17.29
N LEU A 343 25.94 10.53 -18.00
CA LEU A 343 25.86 9.10 -18.23
C LEU A 343 25.79 8.78 -19.73
N ALA A 344 26.69 7.92 -20.19
CA ALA A 344 26.56 7.26 -21.48
C ALA A 344 25.81 5.95 -21.32
N ALA A 345 24.83 5.70 -22.17
CA ALA A 345 24.02 4.48 -22.12
C ALA A 345 23.90 3.80 -23.48
N THR A 346 23.83 2.49 -23.46
CA THR A 346 23.64 1.65 -24.64
C THR A 346 22.15 1.43 -24.87
N ARG A 347 21.68 1.78 -26.07
CA ARG A 347 20.31 1.54 -26.50
C ARG A 347 20.03 0.04 -26.61
N VAL A 348 18.85 -0.37 -26.16
CA VAL A 348 18.25 -1.68 -26.42
C VAL A 348 16.92 -1.47 -27.13
N SER A 349 16.79 -2.02 -28.34
CA SER A 349 15.52 -1.97 -29.08
C SER A 349 14.44 -2.69 -28.29
N ALA A 350 13.38 -1.97 -27.96
CA ALA A 350 12.21 -2.54 -27.32
C ALA A 350 11.44 -3.43 -28.30
N LEU A 351 10.95 -4.55 -27.78
CA LEU A 351 10.08 -5.46 -28.50
C LEU A 351 8.63 -4.97 -28.44
N THR A 352 7.84 -5.42 -29.40
CA THR A 352 6.43 -5.12 -29.59
C THR A 352 5.59 -6.40 -29.53
N PRO A 353 4.26 -6.29 -29.37
CA PRO A 353 3.34 -7.42 -29.55
C PRO A 353 3.46 -8.15 -30.91
N ALA A 354 4.05 -7.50 -31.92
CA ALA A 354 4.23 -8.09 -33.25
C ALA A 354 5.43 -9.06 -33.32
N ASP A 355 6.38 -8.95 -32.40
CA ASP A 355 7.60 -9.74 -32.42
C ASP A 355 7.36 -11.20 -32.07
N GLU A 356 8.01 -12.11 -32.81
CA GLU A 356 7.81 -13.55 -32.68
C GLU A 356 8.21 -14.06 -31.28
N ALA A 357 9.23 -13.45 -30.66
CA ALA A 357 9.62 -13.76 -29.30
C ALA A 357 8.47 -13.52 -28.29
N VAL A 358 7.70 -12.43 -28.48
CA VAL A 358 6.56 -12.06 -27.64
C VAL A 358 5.36 -12.97 -27.93
N ARG A 359 5.05 -13.19 -29.21
CA ARG A 359 3.95 -14.08 -29.64
C ARG A 359 4.16 -15.52 -29.16
N SER A 360 5.39 -16.01 -29.19
CA SER A 360 5.76 -17.35 -28.71
C SER A 360 5.51 -17.52 -27.20
N VAL A 361 5.79 -16.49 -26.40
CA VAL A 361 5.45 -16.50 -24.96
C VAL A 361 3.93 -16.42 -24.78
N SER A 362 3.24 -15.53 -25.50
CA SER A 362 1.78 -15.40 -25.42
C SER A 362 1.04 -16.70 -25.72
N ARG A 363 1.48 -17.48 -26.71
CA ARG A 363 0.90 -18.80 -27.02
C ARG A 363 1.08 -19.83 -25.90
N ARG A 364 2.17 -19.74 -25.13
CA ARG A 364 2.47 -20.64 -24.01
C ARG A 364 1.82 -20.18 -22.69
N SER A 365 1.52 -18.89 -22.58
CA SER A 365 0.92 -18.26 -21.39
C SER A 365 -0.31 -17.43 -21.78
N PRO A 366 -1.40 -18.08 -22.25
CA PRO A 366 -2.60 -17.39 -22.70
C PRO A 366 -3.24 -16.59 -21.56
N GLY A 367 -3.75 -15.39 -21.88
CA GLY A 367 -4.35 -14.46 -20.91
C GLY A 367 -3.43 -13.33 -20.43
N SER A 368 -2.13 -13.38 -20.74
CA SER A 368 -1.20 -12.30 -20.42
C SER A 368 -1.31 -11.13 -21.41
N GLY A 369 -1.33 -9.90 -20.91
CA GLY A 369 -1.40 -8.70 -21.77
C GLY A 369 -0.18 -8.58 -22.67
N LEU A 370 -0.39 -8.51 -24.00
CA LEU A 370 0.71 -8.52 -24.98
C LEU A 370 1.71 -7.38 -24.81
N GLY A 371 1.26 -6.19 -24.36
CA GLY A 371 2.15 -5.07 -24.05
C GLY A 371 3.08 -5.36 -22.87
N PHE A 372 2.56 -6.00 -21.82
CA PHE A 372 3.38 -6.41 -20.67
C PHE A 372 4.41 -7.48 -21.04
N LEU A 373 4.03 -8.42 -21.91
CA LEU A 373 4.97 -9.42 -22.42
C LEU A 373 6.08 -8.78 -23.26
N ALA A 374 5.72 -7.79 -24.08
CA ALA A 374 6.68 -7.05 -24.90
C ALA A 374 7.67 -6.26 -24.04
N ASN A 375 7.19 -5.57 -22.99
CA ASN A 375 8.03 -4.91 -22.00
C ASN A 375 8.95 -5.91 -21.28
N ALA A 376 8.41 -7.03 -20.76
CA ALA A 376 9.19 -8.06 -20.09
C ALA A 376 10.30 -8.65 -20.98
N ALA A 377 9.99 -8.95 -22.24
CA ALA A 377 10.98 -9.47 -23.19
C ALA A 377 12.06 -8.43 -23.55
N SER A 378 11.73 -7.15 -23.51
CA SER A 378 12.68 -6.06 -23.72
C SER A 378 13.66 -5.96 -22.54
N HIS A 379 13.17 -6.02 -21.30
CA HIS A 379 14.02 -6.06 -20.10
C HIS A 379 14.84 -7.33 -20.01
N GLU A 380 14.29 -8.47 -20.43
CA GLU A 380 15.01 -9.74 -20.52
C GLU A 380 16.26 -9.65 -21.41
N SER A 381 16.17 -8.92 -22.52
CA SER A 381 17.31 -8.64 -23.41
C SER A 381 18.41 -7.83 -22.71
N VAL A 382 18.03 -6.91 -21.81
CA VAL A 382 18.99 -6.18 -20.96
C VAL A 382 19.57 -7.11 -19.90
N TRP A 383 18.74 -7.92 -19.22
CA TRP A 383 19.19 -8.85 -18.19
C TRP A 383 20.22 -9.84 -18.72
N ARG A 384 20.09 -10.34 -19.96
CA ARG A 384 21.11 -11.18 -20.60
C ARG A 384 22.47 -10.50 -20.69
N ARG A 385 22.49 -9.20 -21.05
CA ARG A 385 23.73 -8.42 -21.15
C ARG A 385 24.36 -8.23 -19.77
N VAL A 386 23.56 -7.89 -18.77
CA VAL A 386 24.02 -7.70 -17.38
C VAL A 386 24.50 -9.01 -16.78
N ALA A 387 23.81 -10.12 -17.01
CA ALA A 387 24.14 -11.45 -16.49
C ALA A 387 25.47 -12.00 -17.02
N ALA A 388 25.90 -11.57 -18.22
CA ALA A 388 27.17 -11.94 -18.84
C ALA A 388 28.37 -11.22 -18.20
N ARG A 389 28.15 -10.20 -17.36
CA ARG A 389 29.20 -9.48 -16.65
C ARG A 389 29.74 -10.32 -15.48
N PRO A 390 31.03 -10.11 -15.10
CA PRO A 390 31.59 -10.81 -13.94
C PRO A 390 30.83 -10.43 -12.65
N PRO A 391 30.74 -11.32 -11.64
CA PRO A 391 30.04 -11.03 -10.38
C PRO A 391 30.53 -9.77 -9.66
N SER A 392 31.81 -9.41 -9.82
CA SER A 392 32.43 -8.21 -9.22
C SER A 392 32.21 -6.92 -10.02
N ALA A 393 31.49 -6.98 -11.15
CA ALA A 393 31.19 -5.78 -11.92
C ALA A 393 30.28 -4.84 -11.12
N PRO A 394 30.46 -3.50 -11.22
CA PRO A 394 29.50 -2.56 -10.68
C PRO A 394 28.09 -2.82 -11.24
N LEU A 395 27.07 -2.39 -10.48
CA LEU A 395 25.68 -2.44 -10.91
C LEU A 395 25.50 -1.81 -12.29
N SER A 396 24.66 -2.42 -13.12
CA SER A 396 24.26 -1.88 -14.41
C SER A 396 22.94 -1.11 -14.27
N LEU A 397 22.90 0.10 -14.81
CA LEU A 397 21.70 0.95 -14.83
C LEU A 397 20.79 0.55 -15.98
N VAL A 398 19.49 0.51 -15.72
CA VAL A 398 18.45 0.22 -16.70
C VAL A 398 17.38 1.29 -16.61
N PHE A 399 17.07 1.90 -17.76
CA PHE A 399 16.07 2.97 -17.88
C PHE A 399 15.06 2.66 -18.99
N GLU A 400 13.84 3.18 -18.86
CA GLU A 400 12.91 3.35 -19.98
C GLU A 400 13.17 4.68 -20.73
N ASP A 401 12.51 4.86 -21.88
CA ASP A 401 12.76 5.97 -22.82
C ASP A 401 12.13 7.32 -22.43
N ASP A 402 11.52 7.38 -21.26
CA ASP A 402 10.86 8.53 -20.70
C ASP A 402 11.38 8.90 -19.30
N VAL A 403 12.59 8.44 -18.95
CA VAL A 403 13.23 8.76 -17.67
C VAL A 403 13.58 10.25 -17.53
N LEU A 404 13.43 10.75 -16.30
CA LEU A 404 13.97 11.98 -15.75
C LEU A 404 14.96 11.64 -14.65
N LEU A 405 16.02 12.44 -14.50
CA LEU A 405 17.02 12.25 -13.47
C LEU A 405 16.99 13.41 -12.48
N HIS A 406 17.04 13.07 -11.19
CA HIS A 406 17.27 14.06 -10.15
C HIS A 406 18.67 14.68 -10.35
N ARG A 407 18.84 15.98 -10.12
CA ARG A 407 20.16 16.66 -10.22
C ARG A 407 21.30 15.97 -9.46
N ASP A 408 20.97 15.40 -8.29
CA ASP A 408 21.91 14.68 -7.41
C ASP A 408 21.80 13.14 -7.50
N TRP A 409 21.23 12.59 -8.59
CA TRP A 409 20.91 11.17 -8.71
C TRP A 409 22.13 10.25 -8.44
N GLN A 410 23.33 10.64 -8.89
CA GLN A 410 24.55 9.84 -8.68
C GLN A 410 24.92 9.75 -7.20
N ALA A 411 24.82 10.86 -6.47
CA ALA A 411 25.12 10.89 -5.04
C ALA A 411 24.08 10.06 -4.27
N MET A 412 22.81 10.15 -4.65
CA MET A 412 21.75 9.33 -4.08
C MET A 412 22.00 7.84 -4.31
N LEU A 413 22.32 7.43 -5.54
CA LEU A 413 22.63 6.05 -5.87
C LEU A 413 23.83 5.52 -5.09
N ARG A 414 24.93 6.29 -4.99
CA ARG A 414 26.11 5.89 -4.20
C ARG A 414 25.74 5.66 -2.73
N ARG A 415 24.93 6.53 -2.13
CA ARG A 415 24.44 6.35 -0.76
C ARG A 415 23.58 5.10 -0.61
N THR A 416 22.72 4.81 -1.59
CA THR A 416 21.90 3.59 -1.58
C THR A 416 22.75 2.33 -1.66
N ILE A 417 23.74 2.31 -2.55
CA ILE A 417 24.66 1.17 -2.67
C ILE A 417 25.44 1.00 -1.37
N ALA A 418 26.02 2.07 -0.82
CA ALA A 418 26.78 2.01 0.42
C ALA A 418 25.93 1.50 1.60
N ALA A 419 24.69 1.99 1.76
CA ALA A 419 23.78 1.54 2.80
C ALA A 419 23.38 0.06 2.62
N ALA A 420 23.18 -0.37 1.37
CA ALA A 420 22.87 -1.77 1.05
C ALA A 420 24.06 -2.70 1.35
N GLU A 421 25.27 -2.30 0.98
CA GLU A 421 26.51 -3.04 1.27
C GLU A 421 26.78 -3.12 2.78
N GLU A 422 26.56 -2.04 3.52
CA GLU A 422 26.68 -2.03 4.99
C GLU A 422 25.68 -2.99 5.64
N ALA A 423 24.43 -3.01 5.17
CA ALA A 423 23.36 -3.80 5.78
C ALA A 423 23.34 -5.28 5.35
N ASP A 424 23.65 -5.56 4.08
CA ASP A 424 23.45 -6.88 3.45
C ASP A 424 24.75 -7.51 2.90
N GLY A 425 25.87 -6.77 2.93
CA GLY A 425 27.15 -7.14 2.34
C GLY A 425 27.20 -6.98 0.81
N GLU A 426 26.07 -7.09 0.13
CA GLU A 426 25.93 -6.95 -1.31
C GLU A 426 24.55 -6.40 -1.66
N VAL A 427 24.47 -5.67 -2.79
CA VAL A 427 23.23 -5.16 -3.36
C VAL A 427 22.85 -5.93 -4.62
N ASP A 428 21.63 -6.45 -4.68
CA ASP A 428 21.11 -7.09 -5.89
C ASP A 428 20.47 -6.06 -6.83
N VAL A 429 19.64 -5.18 -6.26
CA VAL A 429 18.94 -4.11 -7.00
C VAL A 429 18.90 -2.83 -6.18
N ALA A 430 19.22 -1.70 -6.82
CA ALA A 430 18.87 -0.38 -6.34
C ALA A 430 17.83 0.26 -7.27
N LEU A 431 16.58 0.31 -6.85
CA LEU A 431 15.49 0.95 -7.58
C LEU A 431 15.71 2.47 -7.58
N LEU A 432 15.61 3.09 -8.75
CA LEU A 432 15.81 4.53 -8.95
C LEU A 432 14.47 5.25 -9.08
N ASP A 433 13.49 4.54 -9.64
CA ASP A 433 12.08 4.89 -9.63
C ASP A 433 11.28 3.69 -9.09
N GLY A 434 10.07 3.95 -8.63
CA GLY A 434 9.16 2.93 -8.14
C GLY A 434 8.33 3.38 -6.95
N LEU A 435 7.31 2.58 -6.65
CA LEU A 435 6.16 2.91 -5.83
C LEU A 435 5.87 1.74 -4.90
N PHE A 436 5.86 1.94 -3.58
CA PHE A 436 5.65 0.82 -2.64
C PHE A 436 4.22 0.23 -2.76
N ILE A 437 4.12 -1.11 -2.84
CA ILE A 437 2.92 -1.96 -2.94
C ILE A 437 2.89 -3.02 -1.81
N VAL A 438 3.47 -2.76 -0.64
CA VAL A 438 3.17 -3.54 0.59
C VAL A 438 3.16 -2.61 1.80
N GLY A 439 2.12 -2.54 2.66
CA GLY A 439 0.80 -3.18 2.60
C GLY A 439 -0.07 -2.47 1.57
N GLU A 440 -1.29 -2.03 1.90
CA GLU A 440 -1.75 -0.76 1.32
C GLU A 440 -1.68 -0.66 -0.22
N ALA A 441 -2.66 -1.15 -1.00
CA ALA A 441 -2.80 -0.52 -2.32
C ALA A 441 -3.08 1.00 -2.16
N SER A 442 -3.52 1.43 -0.96
CA SER A 442 -4.10 2.73 -0.71
C SER A 442 -4.37 3.03 0.77
N ALA A 443 -3.39 3.32 1.65
CA ALA A 443 -3.81 4.08 2.85
C ALA A 443 -4.62 5.33 2.42
N GLU A 444 -4.23 5.91 1.29
CA GLU A 444 -4.89 6.95 0.52
C GLU A 444 -4.43 6.80 -0.95
N LEU A 445 -4.94 7.59 -1.87
CA LEU A 445 -4.09 8.18 -2.93
C LEU A 445 -2.98 9.10 -2.32
N GLY A 446 -2.36 8.67 -1.20
CA GLY A 446 -1.41 9.34 -0.30
C GLY A 446 -0.36 8.36 0.27
N TRP A 447 0.04 7.38 -0.52
CA TRP A 447 1.40 6.94 -0.92
C TRP A 447 2.69 7.44 -0.23
N LEU A 448 2.64 7.95 0.99
CA LEU A 448 3.80 8.22 1.82
C LEU A 448 3.40 7.98 3.27
N GLY A 449 3.87 6.88 3.87
CA GLY A 449 4.37 7.02 5.24
C GLY A 449 5.44 8.12 5.21
N PRO A 450 5.56 9.00 6.23
CA PRO A 450 6.40 10.19 6.12
C PRO A 450 7.78 9.81 5.62
N ALA A 451 8.13 10.27 4.41
CA ALA A 451 9.37 9.86 3.79
C ALA A 451 10.53 10.21 4.71
N VAL A 452 11.12 9.18 5.28
CA VAL A 452 12.48 9.29 5.79
C VAL A 452 13.32 9.49 4.54
N GLU A 453 14.02 10.61 4.45
CA GLU A 453 14.92 10.85 3.34
C GLU A 453 16.12 9.93 3.46
N GLY A 454 16.64 9.47 2.32
CA GLY A 454 17.74 8.53 2.23
C GLY A 454 17.34 7.15 1.70
N PRO A 455 18.24 6.16 1.84
CA PRO A 455 18.07 4.81 1.33
C PRO A 455 17.24 3.92 2.27
N HIS A 456 16.43 3.05 1.68
CA HIS A 456 15.52 2.12 2.35
C HIS A 456 15.53 0.76 1.67
N ARG A 457 15.23 -0.30 2.42
CA ARG A 457 14.98 -1.61 1.82
C ARG A 457 13.70 -1.56 0.98
N ALA A 458 13.78 -2.06 -0.24
CA ALA A 458 12.66 -2.16 -1.16
C ALA A 458 12.01 -3.54 -1.02
N VAL A 459 10.77 -3.58 -0.53
CA VAL A 459 9.92 -4.76 -0.53
C VAL A 459 8.57 -4.35 -1.12
N GLY A 460 8.16 -5.06 -2.17
CA GLY A 460 7.00 -4.82 -3.01
C GLY A 460 6.90 -3.42 -3.60
N VAL A 461 8.02 -2.80 -3.95
CA VAL A 461 8.04 -1.62 -4.81
C VAL A 461 7.70 -2.04 -6.24
N ALA A 462 6.77 -1.34 -6.88
CA ALA A 462 6.40 -1.55 -8.25
C ALA A 462 6.42 -0.29 -9.12
N MET A 463 6.05 -0.42 -10.39
CA MET A 463 6.22 0.60 -11.42
C MET A 463 7.68 1.08 -11.48
N SER A 464 8.59 0.11 -11.43
CA SER A 464 10.04 0.31 -11.35
C SER A 464 10.61 0.55 -12.74
N SER A 465 10.37 1.73 -13.30
CA SER A 465 10.76 2.12 -14.67
C SER A 465 12.24 2.51 -14.80
N ALA A 466 12.96 2.55 -13.68
CA ALA A 466 14.41 2.76 -13.62
C ALA A 466 15.03 2.04 -12.42
N TYR A 467 16.09 1.28 -12.65
CA TYR A 467 16.78 0.54 -11.59
C TYR A 467 18.24 0.23 -11.94
N ALA A 468 19.06 -0.02 -10.92
CA ALA A 468 20.41 -0.56 -11.04
C ALA A 468 20.42 -2.02 -10.59
N LEU A 469 21.05 -2.92 -11.34
CA LEU A 469 20.96 -4.37 -11.16
C LEU A 469 22.34 -5.04 -11.18
N SER A 470 22.57 -6.00 -10.29
CA SER A 470 23.80 -6.80 -10.24
C SER A 470 23.78 -7.94 -11.28
N ALA A 471 24.94 -8.45 -11.66
CA ALA A 471 25.02 -9.61 -12.55
C ALA A 471 24.37 -10.87 -11.92
N ALA A 472 24.44 -11.02 -10.60
CA ALA A 472 23.83 -12.13 -9.88
C ALA A 472 22.30 -12.04 -9.91
N ALA A 473 21.76 -10.85 -9.66
CA ALA A 473 20.35 -10.57 -9.73
C ALA A 473 19.80 -10.73 -11.16
N ALA A 474 20.56 -10.29 -12.19
CA ALA A 474 20.21 -10.52 -13.58
C ALA A 474 20.11 -12.02 -13.94
N ARG A 475 21.07 -12.84 -13.48
CA ARG A 475 20.99 -14.31 -13.67
C ARG A 475 19.77 -14.91 -13.00
N TRP A 476 19.42 -14.44 -11.80
CA TRP A 476 18.23 -14.87 -11.10
C TRP A 476 16.95 -14.49 -11.86
N LEU A 477 16.86 -13.26 -12.39
CA LEU A 477 15.71 -12.81 -13.19
C LEU A 477 15.55 -13.65 -14.45
N LEU A 478 16.65 -13.97 -15.15
CA LEU A 478 16.62 -14.83 -16.33
C LEU A 478 16.14 -16.25 -16.00
N GLN A 479 16.57 -16.80 -14.86
CA GLN A 479 16.07 -18.09 -14.38
C GLN A 479 14.55 -18.03 -14.15
N ARG A 480 14.04 -16.99 -13.46
CA ARG A 480 12.61 -16.84 -13.21
C ARG A 480 11.79 -16.57 -14.45
N TYR A 481 12.33 -15.81 -15.39
CA TYR A 481 11.72 -15.60 -16.69
C TYR A 481 11.55 -16.91 -17.48
N ALA A 482 12.53 -17.82 -17.38
CA ALA A 482 12.46 -19.13 -18.01
C ALA A 482 11.49 -20.09 -17.31
N GLU A 483 11.43 -20.07 -15.97
CA GLU A 483 10.56 -20.93 -15.15
C GLU A 483 9.09 -20.53 -15.23
N ARG A 484 8.80 -19.22 -15.27
CA ARG A 484 7.44 -18.66 -15.25
C ARG A 484 7.22 -17.63 -16.36
N PRO A 485 7.30 -18.04 -17.64
CA PRO A 485 7.08 -17.14 -18.75
C PRO A 485 5.65 -16.60 -18.71
N GLY A 486 5.47 -15.34 -19.10
CA GLY A 486 4.15 -14.70 -19.14
C GLY A 486 3.93 -13.59 -18.11
N SER A 487 4.85 -13.42 -17.15
CA SER A 487 4.78 -12.35 -16.16
C SER A 487 5.28 -11.01 -16.72
N SER A 488 4.82 -9.89 -16.14
CA SER A 488 5.35 -8.56 -16.45
C SER A 488 6.76 -8.36 -15.87
N THR A 489 7.53 -7.41 -16.40
CA THR A 489 8.82 -6.97 -15.80
C THR A 489 8.66 -6.71 -14.31
N GLU A 490 7.58 -6.01 -13.97
CA GLU A 490 7.30 -5.63 -12.61
C GLU A 490 7.12 -6.84 -11.68
N ALA A 491 6.34 -7.83 -12.11
CA ALA A 491 6.15 -9.05 -11.33
C ALA A 491 7.47 -9.76 -11.03
N TYR A 492 8.43 -9.77 -11.98
CA TYR A 492 9.74 -10.36 -11.74
C TYR A 492 10.59 -9.54 -10.76
N LEU A 493 10.57 -8.21 -10.86
CA LEU A 493 11.29 -7.33 -9.93
C LEU A 493 10.71 -7.41 -8.52
N MET A 494 9.38 -7.44 -8.37
CA MET A 494 8.73 -7.65 -7.08
C MET A 494 9.08 -9.02 -6.48
N GLN A 495 9.07 -10.08 -7.29
CA GLN A 495 9.47 -11.41 -6.82
C GLN A 495 10.94 -11.43 -6.37
N LEU A 496 11.82 -10.70 -7.05
CA LEU A 496 13.21 -10.56 -6.64
C LEU A 496 13.34 -9.88 -5.27
N GLN A 497 12.58 -8.80 -5.04
CA GLN A 497 12.53 -8.11 -3.76
C GLN A 497 12.08 -9.05 -2.63
N GLU A 498 11.03 -9.82 -2.87
CA GLU A 498 10.44 -10.73 -1.89
C GLU A 498 11.34 -11.93 -1.57
N GLU A 499 12.08 -12.45 -2.54
CA GLU A 499 12.84 -13.70 -2.34
C GLU A 499 14.31 -13.49 -2.03
N ARG A 500 14.91 -12.38 -2.51
CA ARG A 500 16.33 -12.11 -2.29
C ARG A 500 16.59 -11.13 -1.17
N HIS A 501 15.60 -10.32 -0.82
CA HIS A 501 15.65 -9.30 0.24
C HIS A 501 16.78 -8.27 0.12
N ARG A 502 17.61 -8.27 -0.93
CA ARG A 502 18.74 -7.35 -1.15
C ARG A 502 18.41 -6.21 -2.12
N CYS A 503 17.16 -5.75 -2.09
CA CYS A 503 16.68 -4.66 -2.92
C CYS A 503 16.54 -3.40 -2.10
N TRP A 504 16.93 -2.28 -2.68
CA TRP A 504 16.97 -0.98 -2.02
C TRP A 504 16.39 0.11 -2.91
N ILE A 505 15.93 1.19 -2.31
CA ILE A 505 15.40 2.37 -3.00
C ILE A 505 15.76 3.63 -2.21
N HIS A 506 15.80 4.79 -2.86
CA HIS A 506 16.08 6.06 -2.21
C HIS A 506 14.86 6.99 -2.23
N THR A 507 14.70 7.81 -1.19
CA THR A 507 13.72 8.90 -1.14
C THR A 507 14.44 10.23 -0.82
N PRO A 508 14.32 11.28 -1.64
CA PRO A 508 13.62 11.33 -2.92
C PRO A 508 14.19 10.35 -3.95
N ARG A 509 13.39 10.06 -4.97
CA ARG A 509 13.69 9.16 -6.08
C ARG A 509 14.82 9.72 -6.96
N PRO A 510 15.90 8.95 -7.21
CA PRO A 510 16.99 9.35 -8.10
C PRO A 510 16.55 9.54 -9.56
N ALA A 511 15.51 8.81 -9.97
CA ALA A 511 14.93 8.90 -11.31
C ALA A 511 13.40 8.89 -11.22
N LEU A 512 12.73 9.40 -12.25
CA LEU A 512 11.27 9.37 -12.39
C LEU A 512 10.89 9.08 -13.84
N GLN A 513 9.76 8.43 -14.07
CA GLN A 513 9.12 8.34 -15.38
C GLN A 513 8.32 9.61 -15.74
N ARG A 514 8.36 10.03 -17.01
CA ARG A 514 7.44 11.06 -17.52
C ARG A 514 6.07 10.46 -17.76
N TRP A 515 5.14 10.76 -16.87
CA TRP A 515 3.72 10.39 -17.01
C TRP A 515 2.94 11.31 -17.97
N ASP A 516 3.63 11.87 -18.97
CA ASP A 516 3.11 12.95 -19.80
C ASP A 516 2.32 12.50 -21.05
N GLU A 517 2.50 11.25 -21.49
CA GLU A 517 1.83 10.68 -22.65
C GLU A 517 1.19 9.32 -22.36
N VAL A 518 0.27 8.91 -23.23
CA VAL A 518 -0.29 7.57 -23.22
C VAL A 518 0.81 6.56 -23.54
N SER A 519 1.13 5.68 -22.60
CA SER A 519 2.03 4.55 -22.84
C SER A 519 1.41 3.63 -23.89
N SER A 520 2.23 3.07 -24.78
CA SER A 520 1.80 2.04 -25.73
C SER A 520 1.34 0.73 -25.06
N VAL A 521 1.46 0.63 -23.72
CA VAL A 521 1.09 -0.55 -22.92
C VAL A 521 -0.27 -0.38 -22.21
N SER A 522 -0.72 0.86 -21.96
CA SER A 522 -1.98 1.14 -21.24
C SER A 522 -2.47 2.59 -21.45
N ALA A 523 -3.75 2.76 -21.79
CA ALA A 523 -4.38 4.06 -22.07
C ALA A 523 -4.78 4.88 -20.82
N SER A 524 -5.01 4.24 -19.67
CA SER A 524 -5.58 4.89 -18.47
C SER A 524 -4.56 5.17 -17.35
N SER A 525 -3.40 4.52 -17.37
CA SER A 525 -2.41 4.60 -16.28
C SER A 525 -1.63 5.92 -16.18
N PRO A 526 -1.22 6.60 -17.27
CA PRO A 526 -0.34 7.77 -17.16
C PRO A 526 -0.98 9.01 -16.53
N ALA A 527 -2.25 9.29 -16.81
CA ALA A 527 -2.94 10.46 -16.24
C ALA A 527 -3.11 10.34 -14.71
N LEU A 528 -3.43 9.14 -14.22
CA LEU A 528 -3.54 8.84 -12.80
C LEU A 528 -2.18 9.04 -12.10
N MET A 529 -1.12 8.51 -12.70
CA MET A 529 0.23 8.62 -12.16
C MET A 529 0.75 10.05 -12.13
N ARG A 530 0.50 10.83 -13.18
CA ARG A 530 0.86 12.26 -13.20
C ARG A 530 0.19 13.01 -12.05
N ARG A 531 -1.13 12.86 -11.94
CA ARG A 531 -1.92 13.49 -10.88
C ARG A 531 -1.40 13.11 -9.50
N TRP A 532 -1.07 11.84 -9.30
CA TRP A 532 -0.50 11.38 -8.05
C TRP A 532 0.82 12.10 -7.70
N TYR A 533 1.77 12.16 -8.64
CA TYR A 533 3.04 12.84 -8.43
C TYR A 533 2.85 14.34 -8.14
N GLU A 534 1.91 15.00 -8.84
CA GLU A 534 1.56 16.40 -8.61
C GLU A 534 0.98 16.65 -7.21
N GLU A 535 0.04 15.81 -6.77
CA GLU A 535 -0.66 15.98 -5.49
C GLU A 535 0.18 15.54 -4.28
N ASN A 536 1.07 14.54 -4.43
CA ASN A 536 1.68 13.86 -3.29
C ASN A 536 3.21 13.93 -3.22
N TYR A 537 3.89 14.04 -4.37
CA TYR A 537 5.35 13.96 -4.42
C TYR A 537 5.98 15.34 -4.61
N PHE A 538 5.52 16.10 -5.62
CA PHE A 538 6.13 17.38 -5.98
C PHE A 538 5.86 18.50 -4.98
N GLY A 539 4.88 18.34 -4.08
CA GLY A 539 4.71 19.23 -2.93
C GLY A 539 5.88 19.20 -1.95
N ARG A 540 6.60 18.06 -1.86
CA ARG A 540 7.76 17.89 -0.97
C ARG A 540 9.09 17.94 -1.71
N TRP A 541 9.19 17.33 -2.90
CA TRP A 541 10.39 17.37 -3.73
C TRP A 541 10.06 18.05 -5.06
N PRO A 542 10.35 19.35 -5.20
CA PRO A 542 9.92 20.14 -6.34
C PRO A 542 10.31 19.53 -7.68
N LYS A 543 9.39 19.57 -8.65
CA LYS A 543 9.60 19.05 -10.00
C LYS A 543 10.85 19.61 -10.70
N ARG A 544 11.22 20.87 -10.42
CA ARG A 544 12.48 21.52 -10.84
C ARG A 544 13.77 20.77 -10.44
N LEU A 545 13.70 19.81 -9.53
CA LEU A 545 14.84 18.95 -9.20
C LEU A 545 15.16 17.94 -10.32
N TYR A 546 14.20 17.72 -11.22
CA TYR A 546 14.23 16.80 -12.36
C TYR A 546 14.13 17.51 -13.72
N GLU A 547 13.72 18.78 -13.72
CA GLU A 547 13.57 19.63 -14.91
C GLU A 547 14.76 20.58 -15.10
N GLU A 548 14.86 21.20 -16.28
CA GLU A 548 15.86 22.22 -16.59
C GLU A 548 15.69 23.48 -15.72
N PRO A 549 16.77 24.16 -15.32
CA PRO A 549 16.66 25.55 -14.91
C PRO A 549 16.12 26.35 -16.10
N CYS A 550 14.94 26.97 -15.95
CA CYS A 550 14.46 27.96 -16.89
C CYS A 550 15.51 29.08 -16.90
N GLU A 551 16.18 29.32 -18.03
CA GLU A 551 16.96 30.54 -18.19
C GLU A 551 16.02 31.72 -17.90
N PRO A 552 16.42 32.69 -17.08
CA PRO A 552 15.63 33.90 -16.93
C PRO A 552 15.50 34.50 -18.33
N GLN A 553 14.27 34.51 -18.87
CA GLN A 553 13.96 35.35 -20.02
C GLN A 553 14.36 36.75 -19.60
N GLY A 554 15.44 37.25 -20.20
CA GLY A 554 15.92 38.59 -19.93
C GLY A 554 14.78 39.54 -20.20
N ASP A 555 14.38 40.29 -19.18
CA ASP A 555 13.59 41.51 -19.32
C ASP A 555 14.43 42.49 -20.17
N ALA A 556 14.35 42.33 -21.49
CA ALA A 556 14.62 43.40 -22.42
C ALA A 556 13.32 44.21 -22.53
N GLU A 557 13.49 45.53 -22.47
CA GLU A 557 12.46 46.57 -22.65
C GLU A 557 11.72 47.00 -21.37
N ASP A 558 12.28 47.99 -20.65
CA ASP A 558 11.78 49.36 -20.84
C ASP A 558 12.75 50.40 -20.23
N ALA A 559 13.55 51.03 -21.09
CA ALA A 559 14.33 52.22 -20.77
C ALA A 559 14.35 53.15 -21.98
N SER A 560 13.16 53.58 -22.44
CA SER A 560 13.02 54.82 -23.22
C SER A 560 11.57 55.33 -23.21
N ALA A 561 11.24 56.19 -22.25
CA ALA A 561 10.38 57.38 -22.41
C ALA A 561 10.29 58.15 -21.07
#